data_AF-A0A918K8K3-F1
#
_entry.id   AF-A0A918K8K3-F1
#
_cell.length_a   1.000
_cell.length_b   1.000
_cell.length_c   1.000
_cell.angle_alpha   90.00
_cell.angle_beta   90.00
_cell.angle_gamma   90.00
#
_symmetry.space_group_name_H-M   'P 1'
#
loop_
_entity.id
_entity.type
_entity.pdbx_description
1 polymer ?
#
loop_
_entity_poly.entity_id
_entity_poly.type
_entity_poly.pdbx_seq_one_letter_code
_entity_poly.pdbx_strand_id
1 'polypeptide(L)'
;MKPGFGQALASALITMALSALTASDPELPAAIGYTLFGLASMNLLGALLMLTPMNKAGAILVIVFSIPFVPIGIIGILGGRKWLDELKREAFNAAVG
;
A
#
# COMPACT_ATOMS: atom_id res chain seq x y z
N MET A 1 3.28 -2.48 16.69
CA MET A 1 2.86 -2.09 15.32
C MET A 1 1.34 -2.15 15.26
N LYS A 2 0.67 -1.14 14.68
CA LYS A 2 -0.80 -1.18 14.53
C LYS A 2 -1.22 -2.31 13.57
N PRO A 3 -2.40 -2.91 13.75
CA PRO A 3 -2.90 -3.97 12.89
C PRO A 3 -2.95 -3.52 11.43
N GLY A 4 -2.61 -4.43 10.51
CA GLY A 4 -2.68 -4.19 9.06
C GLY A 4 -1.39 -3.67 8.40
N PHE A 5 -0.46 -3.07 9.16
CA PHE A 5 0.79 -2.56 8.56
C PHE A 5 1.67 -3.65 7.95
N GLY A 6 1.80 -4.81 8.61
CA GLY A 6 2.56 -5.93 8.04
C GLY A 6 2.00 -6.42 6.70
N GLN A 7 0.67 -6.39 6.53
CA GLN A 7 0.01 -6.77 5.28
C GLN A 7 0.24 -5.71 4.19
N ALA A 8 0.10 -4.42 4.54
CA ALA A 8 0.38 -3.30 3.64
C ALA A 8 1.83 -3.32 3.14
N LEU A 9 2.80 -3.50 4.05
CA LEU A 9 4.21 -3.54 3.72
C LEU A 9 4.57 -4.77 2.89
N ALA A 10 4.10 -5.96 3.26
CA ALA A 10 4.34 -7.17 2.48
C ALA A 10 3.79 -7.04 1.06
N SER A 11 2.55 -6.55 0.92
CA SER A 11 1.95 -6.29 -0.39
C SER A 11 2.79 -5.32 -1.21
N ALA A 12 3.21 -4.19 -0.62
CA ALA A 12 3.99 -3.17 -1.32
C ALA A 12 5.37 -3.66 -1.77
N LEU A 13 6.04 -4.48 -0.94
CA LEU A 13 7.33 -5.07 -1.29
C LEU A 13 7.18 -6.10 -2.43
N ILE A 14 6.14 -6.93 -2.38
CA ILE A 14 5.87 -7.91 -3.43
C ILE A 14 5.52 -7.20 -4.75
N THR A 15 4.66 -6.18 -4.74
CA THR A 15 4.35 -5.42 -5.96
C THR A 15 5.55 -4.64 -6.48
N MET A 16 6.39 -4.09 -5.61
CA MET A 16 7.65 -3.46 -6.02
C MET A 16 8.57 -4.44 -6.73
N ALA A 17 8.78 -5.63 -6.14
CA ALA A 17 9.62 -6.66 -6.74
C ALA A 17 9.05 -7.12 -8.09
N LEU A 18 7.74 -7.38 -8.16
CA LEU A 18 7.09 -7.81 -9.40
C LEU A 18 7.23 -6.74 -10.49
N SER A 19 6.91 -5.48 -10.17
CA SER A 19 7.04 -4.37 -11.13
C SER A 19 8.48 -4.15 -11.59
N ALA A 20 9.47 -4.33 -10.72
CA ALA A 20 10.88 -4.24 -11.09
C ALA A 20 11.29 -5.34 -12.08
N LEU A 21 10.81 -6.57 -11.86
CA LEU A 21 11.03 -7.68 -12.79
C LEU A 21 10.36 -7.40 -14.14
N THR A 22 9.11 -6.93 -14.13
CA THR A 22 8.37 -6.56 -15.34
C THR A 22 9.02 -5.41 -16.10
N ALA A 23 9.61 -4.43 -15.42
CA ALA A 23 10.33 -3.33 -16.05
C ALA A 23 11.67 -3.75 -16.70
N SER A 24 12.21 -4.91 -16.31
CA SER A 24 13.44 -5.48 -16.89
C SER A 24 13.20 -6.39 -18.09
N ASP A 25 11.94 -6.69 -18.41
CA ASP A 25 11.57 -7.57 -19.51
C ASP A 25 11.65 -6.84 -20.88
N PRO A 26 12.52 -7.27 -21.81
CA PRO A 26 12.68 -6.64 -23.11
C PRO A 26 11.50 -6.89 -24.07
N GLU A 27 10.65 -7.91 -23.81
CA GLU A 27 9.49 -8.22 -24.64
C GLU A 27 8.28 -7.32 -24.31
N LEU A 28 8.28 -6.71 -23.12
CA LEU A 28 7.22 -5.82 -22.68
C LEU A 28 7.46 -4.37 -23.13
N PRO A 29 6.40 -3.64 -23.56
CA PRO A 29 6.51 -2.22 -23.81
C PRO A 29 7.02 -1.49 -22.56
N ALA A 30 8.15 -0.77 -22.69
CA ALA A 30 8.79 -0.07 -21.59
C ALA A 30 7.83 0.87 -20.82
N ALA A 31 6.86 1.47 -21.53
CA ALA A 31 5.81 2.29 -20.91
C ALA A 31 4.99 1.54 -19.85
N ILE A 32 4.68 0.27 -20.08
CA ILE A 32 3.93 -0.57 -19.13
C ILE A 32 4.81 -0.85 -17.91
N GLY A 33 6.07 -1.25 -18.13
CA GLY A 33 7.03 -1.52 -17.07
C GLY A 33 7.23 -0.31 -16.15
N TYR A 34 7.49 0.86 -16.71
CA TYR A 34 7.67 2.09 -15.92
C TYR A 34 6.38 2.54 -15.21
N THR A 35 5.22 2.35 -15.83
CA THR A 35 3.93 2.68 -15.19
C THR A 35 3.70 1.80 -13.96
N LEU A 36 3.87 0.48 -14.08
CA LEU A 36 3.73 -0.46 -12.97
C LEU A 36 4.77 -0.19 -11.87
N PHE A 37 5.98 0.17 -12.24
CA PHE A 37 7.03 0.54 -11.27
C PHE A 37 6.68 1.82 -10.51
N GLY A 38 6.17 2.85 -11.21
CA GLY A 38 5.70 4.09 -10.58
C GLY A 38 4.53 3.85 -9.62
N LEU A 39 3.55 3.04 -10.01
CA LEU A 39 2.42 2.68 -9.15
C LEU A 39 2.85 1.88 -7.91
N ALA A 40 3.78 0.91 -8.08
CA ALA A 40 4.32 0.15 -6.96
C ALA A 40 5.15 1.03 -6.00
N SER A 41 5.86 2.03 -6.54
CA SER A 41 6.57 3.03 -5.74
C SER A 41 5.64 3.88 -4.88
N MET A 42 4.51 4.31 -5.44
CA MET A 42 3.48 5.02 -4.67
C MET A 42 2.84 4.12 -3.60
N ASN A 43 2.66 2.83 -3.89
CA ASN A 43 2.17 1.86 -2.91
C ASN A 43 3.13 1.72 -1.72
N LEU A 44 4.43 1.56 -1.99
CA LEU A 44 5.46 1.52 -0.96
C LEU A 44 5.56 2.82 -0.16
N LEU A 45 5.51 3.97 -0.85
CA LEU A 45 5.47 5.28 -0.19
C LEU A 45 4.27 5.38 0.76
N GLY A 46 3.10 4.89 0.34
CA GLY A 46 1.91 4.83 1.18
C GLY A 46 2.12 4.02 2.45
N ALA A 47 2.73 2.84 2.32
CA ALA A 47 3.03 1.99 3.46
C ALA A 47 4.00 2.68 4.43
N LEU A 48 5.04 3.34 3.92
CA LEU A 48 5.98 4.11 4.76
C LEU A 48 5.30 5.29 5.46
N LEU A 49 4.40 6.02 4.76
CA LEU A 49 3.64 7.12 5.34
C LEU A 49 2.72 6.68 6.49
N MET A 50 2.28 5.42 6.53
CA MET A 50 1.53 4.88 7.67
C MET A 50 2.30 4.98 9.00
N LEU A 51 3.64 5.02 8.96
CA LEU A 51 4.47 5.17 10.17
C LEU A 51 4.69 6.62 10.61
N THR A 52 4.16 7.59 9.86
CA THR A 52 4.34 9.03 10.11
C THR A 52 3.05 9.66 10.67
N PRO A 53 3.05 10.95 11.06
CA PRO A 53 1.82 11.66 11.43
C PRO A 53 0.77 11.69 10.30
N MET A 54 1.17 11.46 9.04
CA MET A 54 0.29 11.37 7.88
C MET A 54 -0.34 9.97 7.69
N ASN A 55 -0.42 9.18 8.76
CA ASN A 55 -0.76 7.77 8.70
C ASN A 55 -2.09 7.44 7.99
N LYS A 56 -3.12 8.28 8.14
CA LYS A 56 -4.40 8.14 7.44
C LYS A 56 -4.23 8.28 5.93
N ALA A 57 -3.47 9.29 5.49
CA ALA A 57 -3.18 9.49 4.08
C ALA A 57 -2.34 8.33 3.52
N GLY A 58 -1.35 7.85 4.29
CA GLY A 58 -0.57 6.67 3.93
C GLY A 58 -1.42 5.43 3.70
N ALA A 59 -2.35 5.12 4.61
CA ALA A 59 -3.25 3.98 4.47
C ALA A 59 -4.19 4.09 3.26
N ILE A 60 -4.69 5.29 2.94
CA ILE A 60 -5.49 5.54 1.73
C ILE A 60 -4.63 5.34 0.48
N LEU A 61 -3.38 5.82 0.50
CA LEU A 61 -2.45 5.67 -0.62
C LEU A 61 -2.18 4.19 -0.91
N VAL A 62 -1.94 3.37 0.11
CA VAL A 62 -1.78 1.91 -0.04
C VAL A 62 -3.02 1.30 -0.70
N ILE A 63 -4.23 1.66 -0.25
CA ILE A 63 -5.48 1.10 -0.81
C ILE A 63 -5.59 1.44 -2.31
N VAL A 64 -5.44 2.70 -2.68
CA VAL A 64 -5.63 3.17 -4.07
C VAL A 64 -4.59 2.54 -4.99
N PHE A 65 -3.31 2.57 -4.61
CA PHE A 65 -2.22 2.05 -5.44
C PHE A 65 -2.08 0.52 -5.38
N SER A 66 -2.92 -0.17 -4.60
CA SER A 66 -3.04 -1.62 -4.63
C SER A 66 -4.06 -2.15 -5.65
N ILE A 67 -5.01 -1.32 -6.10
CA ILE A 67 -6.08 -1.74 -7.04
C ILE A 67 -5.54 -2.38 -8.32
N PRO A 68 -4.49 -1.85 -8.99
CA PRO A 68 -3.99 -2.41 -10.25
C PRO A 68 -3.28 -3.77 -10.10
N PHE A 69 -2.96 -4.19 -8.88
CA PHE A 69 -2.06 -5.33 -8.61
C PHE A 69 -2.79 -6.56 -8.06
N VAL A 70 -4.03 -6.82 -8.49
CA VAL A 70 -4.77 -8.01 -8.07
C VAL A 70 -4.04 -9.28 -8.57
N PRO A 71 -3.85 -10.31 -7.72
CA PRO A 71 -4.44 -10.50 -6.38
C PRO A 71 -3.62 -9.91 -5.22
N ILE A 72 -2.33 -9.62 -5.41
CA ILE A 72 -1.42 -9.17 -4.34
C ILE A 72 -1.95 -7.90 -3.65
N GLY A 73 -2.47 -6.97 -4.44
CA GLY A 73 -3.05 -5.72 -3.96
C GLY A 73 -4.22 -5.89 -2.98
N ILE A 74 -4.93 -7.02 -2.99
CA ILE A 74 -5.98 -7.29 -2.00
C ILE A 74 -5.37 -7.33 -0.59
N ILE A 75 -4.17 -7.88 -0.43
CA ILE A 75 -3.46 -7.92 0.85
C ILE A 75 -3.16 -6.49 1.33
N GLY A 76 -2.70 -5.63 0.43
CA GLY A 76 -2.46 -4.21 0.70
C GLY A 76 -3.73 -3.47 1.11
N ILE A 77 -4.83 -3.67 0.38
CA ILE A 77 -6.15 -3.08 0.68
C ILE A 77 -6.63 -3.51 2.08
N LEU A 78 -6.55 -4.80 2.40
CA LEU A 78 -6.93 -5.31 3.72
C LEU A 78 -6.05 -4.72 4.83
N GLY A 79 -4.74 -4.58 4.57
CA GLY A 79 -3.81 -3.93 5.49
C GLY A 79 -4.17 -2.47 5.77
N GLY A 80 -4.39 -1.68 4.72
CA GLY A 80 -4.80 -0.28 4.83
C GLY A 80 -6.16 -0.11 5.52
N ARG A 81 -7.14 -0.98 5.22
CA ARG A 81 -8.46 -0.94 5.87
C ARG A 81 -8.38 -1.19 7.37
N LYS A 82 -7.67 -2.25 7.79
CA LYS A 82 -7.45 -2.54 9.21
C LYS A 82 -6.81 -1.37 9.95
N TRP A 83 -5.85 -0.71 9.31
CA TRP A 83 -5.23 0.49 9.86
C TRP A 83 -6.23 1.64 10.03
N LEU A 84 -7.02 1.94 9.01
CA LEU A 84 -8.04 3.00 9.08
C LEU A 84 -9.10 2.73 10.14
N ASP A 85 -9.50 1.48 10.31
CA ASP A 85 -10.48 1.10 11.32
C ASP A 85 -9.91 1.22 12.74
N GLU A 86 -8.62 0.93 12.94
CA GLU A 86 -7.94 1.20 14.21
C GLU A 86 -7.88 2.70 14.51
N LEU A 87 -7.56 3.55 13.53
CA LEU A 87 -7.56 5.01 13.73
C LEU A 87 -8.94 5.54 14.14
N LYS A 88 -10.02 5.01 13.56
CA LYS A 88 -11.40 5.39 13.94
C LYS A 88 -11.71 4.95 15.37
N ARG A 89 -11.27 3.75 15.76
CA ARG A 89 -11.49 3.20 17.10
C ARG A 89 -10.76 4.01 18.16
N GLU A 90 -9.51 4.38 17.92
CA GLU A 90 -8.73 5.28 18.78
C GLU A 90 -9.42 6.64 18.94
N ALA A 91 -9.88 7.24 17.83
CA ALA A 91 -10.58 8.53 17.86
C ALA A 91 -11.91 8.46 18.62
N PHE A 92 -12.67 7.38 18.48
CA PHE A 92 -13.92 7.17 19.23
C PHE A 92 -13.66 7.02 20.74
N ASN A 93 -12.68 6.20 21.13
CA ASN A 93 -12.33 6.01 22.54
C ASN A 93 -11.87 7.30 23.20
N ALA A 94 -11.14 8.15 22.48
CA ALA A 94 -10.71 9.46 22.97
C ALA A 94 -11.85 10.48 23.10
N ALA A 95 -13.00 10.26 22.44
CA ALA A 95 -14.15 11.15 22.50
C ALA A 95 -15.18 10.76 23.59
N VAL A 96 -15.15 9.51 24.04
CA VAL A 96 -16.13 8.95 25.00
C VAL A 96 -15.50 8.64 26.38
N GLY A 97 -14.18 8.53 26.46
CA GLY A 97 -13.43 8.39 27.72
C GLY A 97 -13.06 9.74 28.32
#